data_AF-A0A0A9AWU7-F1
#
_entry.id   AF-A0A0A9AWU7-F1
#
_cell.length_a   1.000
_cell.length_b   1.000
_cell.length_c   1.000
_cell.angle_alpha   90.00
_cell.angle_beta   90.00
_cell.angle_gamma   90.00
#
_symmetry.space_group_name_H-M   'P 1'
#
loop_
_entity.id
_entity.type
_entity.pdbx_description
1 polymer ?
#
loop_
_entity_poly.entity_id
_entity_poly.type
_entity_poly.pdbx_seq_one_letter_code
_entity_poly.pdbx_strand_id
1 'polypeptide(L)' 'MIYTAIDTFYLTDEQLRDSPSRKDGIDEDTETALRVYGCDLIQESGILLRLYPVLLSPLSLPHPLPISALCSNPR' A
#
# COMPACT_ATOMS: atom_id res chain seq x y z
N MET A 1 -6.73 23.18 -13.72
CA MET A 1 -6.11 23.48 -12.41
C MET A 1 -5.85 22.16 -11.71
N ILE A 2 -4.65 21.59 -11.88
CA ILE A 2 -4.25 20.29 -11.30
C ILE A 2 -3.34 20.49 -10.06
N TYR A 3 -2.75 21.68 -9.91
CA TYR A 3 -1.72 21.94 -8.91
C TYR A 3 -2.19 21.89 -7.45
N THR A 4 -3.46 22.16 -7.15
CA THR A 4 -3.99 22.09 -5.76
C THR A 4 -4.26 20.67 -5.27
N ALA A 5 -4.44 19.71 -6.18
CA ALA A 5 -4.75 18.33 -5.79
C ALA A 5 -3.50 17.59 -5.31
N ILE A 6 -2.31 17.97 -5.81
CA ILE A 6 -1.06 17.28 -5.51
C ILE A 6 -0.66 17.45 -4.03
N ASP A 7 -0.87 18.63 -3.46
CA ASP A 7 -0.65 18.90 -2.03
C ASP A 7 -1.58 18.09 -1.11
N THR A 8 -2.68 17.54 -1.62
CA THR A 8 -3.61 16.73 -0.81
C THR A 8 -3.12 15.30 -0.60
N PHE A 9 -2.15 14.83 -1.41
CA PHE A 9 -1.67 13.45 -1.34
C PHE A 9 -0.42 13.27 -0.48
N TYR A 10 0.37 14.32 -0.30
CA TYR A 10 1.53 14.29 0.58
C TYR A 10 1.08 14.65 1.99
N LEU A 11 1.36 13.76 2.92
CA LEU A 11 1.02 13.89 4.33
C LEU A 11 2.31 13.99 5.13
N THR A 12 2.32 14.81 6.17
CA THR A 12 3.41 14.77 7.14
C THR A 12 3.34 13.50 7.99
N ASP A 13 4.46 13.13 8.62
CA ASP A 13 4.49 11.97 9.50
C ASP A 13 3.46 12.06 10.64
N GLU A 14 3.18 13.27 11.14
CA GLU A 14 2.15 13.51 12.16
C GLU A 14 0.75 13.20 11.63
N GLN A 15 0.46 13.61 10.39
CA GLN A 15 -0.83 13.32 9.75
C GLN A 15 -1.00 11.83 9.43
N LEU A 16 0.09 11.16 9.08
CA LEU A 16 0.12 9.70 8.89
C LEU A 16 -0.14 8.94 10.20
N ARG A 17 0.40 9.43 11.33
CA ARG A 17 0.18 8.84 12.66
C ARG A 17 -1.23 9.07 13.19
N ASP A 18 -1.90 10.17 12.79
CA ASP A 18 -3.28 10.50 13.15
C ASP A 18 -4.29 10.11 12.05
N SER A 19 -4.13 8.90 11.49
CA SER A 19 -4.97 8.39 10.41
C SER A 19 -6.45 8.24 10.84
N PRO A 20 -7.42 8.32 9.90
CA PRO A 20 -8.81 8.01 10.21
C PRO A 20 -9.00 6.60 10.82
N SER A 21 -8.24 5.62 10.32
CA SER A 21 -8.25 4.25 10.83
C SER A 21 -7.83 4.16 12.31
N ARG A 22 -6.84 4.98 12.72
CA ARG A 22 -6.44 5.11 14.13
C ARG A 22 -7.55 5.70 15.00
N LYS A 23 -8.25 6.71 14.49
CA LYS A 23 -9.39 7.34 15.19
C LYS A 23 -10.55 6.37 15.38
N ASP A 24 -10.69 5.43 14.47
CA ASP A 24 -11.69 4.34 14.55
C ASP A 24 -11.23 3.17 15.45
N GLY A 25 -10.06 3.27 16.08
CA GLY A 25 -9.56 2.31 17.07
C GLY A 25 -8.74 1.14 16.49
N ILE A 26 -8.30 1.23 15.24
CA ILE A 26 -7.42 0.23 14.63
C ILE A 26 -5.96 0.51 15.04
N ASP A 27 -5.26 -0.50 15.55
CA ASP A 27 -3.85 -0.41 15.95
C ASP A 27 -2.89 -0.43 14.75
N GLU A 28 -1.63 -0.07 15.00
CA GLU A 28 -0.66 0.22 13.95
C GLU A 28 -0.22 -0.93 13.09
N ASP A 29 -0.02 -2.06 13.73
CA ASP A 29 0.34 -3.28 13.03
C ASP A 29 -0.85 -3.75 12.19
N THR A 30 -2.07 -3.68 12.73
CA THR A 30 -3.28 -4.06 12.00
C THR A 30 -3.56 -3.14 10.82
N GLU A 31 -3.47 -1.81 10.98
CA GLU A 31 -3.67 -0.87 9.85
C GLU A 31 -2.65 -1.13 8.73
N THR A 32 -1.39 -1.37 9.10
CA THR A 32 -0.32 -1.66 8.14
C THR A 32 -0.56 -2.99 7.42
N ALA A 33 -0.94 -4.03 8.15
CA ALA A 33 -1.28 -5.33 7.57
C ALA A 33 -2.47 -5.24 6.60
N LEU A 34 -3.50 -4.47 6.94
CA LEU A 34 -4.66 -4.24 6.07
C LEU A 34 -4.29 -3.48 4.80
N ARG A 35 -3.40 -2.50 4.87
CA ARG A 35 -2.89 -1.77 3.69
C ARG A 35 -2.16 -2.72 2.74
N VAL A 36 -1.25 -3.55 3.26
CA VAL A 36 -0.53 -4.56 2.47
C VAL A 36 -1.50 -5.57 1.86
N TYR A 37 -2.43 -6.10 2.66
CA TYR A 37 -3.43 -7.06 2.18
C TYR A 37 -4.31 -6.48 1.06
N GLY A 38 -4.70 -5.20 1.16
CA GLY A 38 -5.42 -4.52 0.09
C GLY A 38 -4.62 -4.44 -1.22
N CYS A 39 -3.32 -4.17 -1.14
CA CYS A 39 -2.42 -4.18 -2.30
C CYS A 39 -2.34 -5.57 -2.95
N ASP A 40 -2.19 -6.62 -2.14
CA ASP A 40 -2.14 -8.01 -2.63
C ASP A 40 -3.42 -8.35 -3.41
N LEU A 41 -4.60 -8.01 -2.87
CA LEU A 41 -5.87 -8.27 -3.53
C LEU A 41 -6.01 -7.54 -4.87
N ILE A 42 -5.62 -6.25 -4.93
CA ILE A 42 -5.67 -5.46 -6.17
C ILE A 42 -4.73 -6.07 -7.21
N GLN A 43 -3.55 -6.48 -6.77
CA GLN A 43 -2.53 -7.05 -7.63
C GLN A 43 -2.95 -8.39 -8.23
N GLU A 44 -3.45 -9.30 -7.40
CA GLU A 44 -3.96 -10.59 -7.87
C GLU A 44 -5.18 -10.40 -8.79
N SER A 45 -6.06 -9.44 -8.48
CA SER A 45 -7.17 -9.07 -9.37
C SER A 45 -6.66 -8.57 -10.73
N GLY A 46 -5.59 -7.77 -10.73
CA GLY A 46 -4.92 -7.28 -11.93
C GLY A 46 -4.35 -8.38 -12.82
N ILE A 47 -3.78 -9.42 -12.22
CA ILE A 47 -3.29 -10.61 -12.92
C ILE A 47 -4.47 -11.39 -13.53
N LEU A 48 -5.52 -11.63 -12.76
CA LEU A 48 -6.72 -12.35 -13.22
C LEU A 48 -7.40 -11.64 -14.40
N LEU A 49 -7.44 -10.30 -14.37
CA LEU A 49 -7.99 -9.46 -15.44
C LEU A 49 -7.02 -9.24 -16.61
N ARG A 50 -5.79 -9.78 -16.54
CA ARG A 50 -4.72 -9.59 -17.53
C ARG A 50 -4.33 -8.11 -17.75
N LEU A 51 -4.46 -7.28 -16.71
CA LEU A 51 -4.12 -5.86 -16.75
C LEU A 51 -2.66 -5.60 -16.31
N TYR A 52 -2.14 -6.41 -15.38
CA TYR A 52 -0.78 -6.27 -14.85
C TYR A 52 0.04 -7.54 -15.12
N PRO A 53 1.31 -7.43 -15.54
CA PRO A 53 2.18 -8.58 -15.73
C PRO A 53 2.61 -9.20 -14.39
N VAL A 54 2.76 -10.53 -14.36
CA VAL A 54 3.16 -11.34 -13.17
C VAL A 54 4.47 -10.89 -12.52
N LEU A 55 5.34 -10.14 -13.23
CA LEU A 55 6.62 -9.63 -12.72
C LEU A 55 6.50 -8.66 -11.54
N LEU A 56 5.35 -8.01 -11.35
CA LEU A 56 5.12 -7.22 -10.14
C LEU A 56 4.74 -8.09 -8.94
N SER A 57 4.32 -9.35 -9.14
CA SER A 57 3.91 -10.25 -8.05
C SER A 57 5.12 -10.60 -7.18
N PRO A 58 5.01 -10.52 -5.85
CA PRO A 58 6.06 -10.99 -4.94
C PRO A 58 6.41 -12.47 -5.18
N LEU A 59 5.50 -13.23 -5.81
CA LEU A 59 5.70 -14.62 -6.20
C LEU A 59 6.70 -14.80 -7.36
N SER A 60 7.06 -13.73 -8.08
CA SER A 60 7.98 -13.76 -9.24
C SER A 60 9.43 -13.40 -8.91
N LEU A 61 9.73 -12.97 -7.67
CA LEU A 61 11.11 -12.73 -7.24
C LEU A 61 11.80 -14.05 -6.82
N PRO A 62 13.11 -14.20 -7.10
CA PRO A 62 13.92 -15.36 -6.69
C PRO A 62 14.06 -15.53 -5.16
N HIS A 63 13.53 -14.59 -4.39
CA HIS A 63 13.25 -14.70 -2.97
C HIS A 63 11.87 -14.08 -2.72
N PRO A 64 11.04 -14.64 -1.82
CA PRO A 64 9.80 -14.00 -1.42
C PRO A 64 10.17 -12.68 -0.71
N LEU A 65 10.20 -11.58 -1.45
CA LEU A 65 10.12 -10.26 -0.84
C LEU A 65 8.64 -10.06 -0.57
N PRO A 66 8.21 -10.06 0.71
CA PRO A 66 6.82 -9.76 0.99
C PRO A 66 6.53 -8.35 0.45
N ILE A 67 5.33 -8.11 -0.08
CA ILE A 67 4.90 -6.76 -0.48
C ILE A 67 5.03 -5.79 0.71
N SER A 68 4.96 -6.29 1.95
CA SER A 68 5.33 -5.54 3.14
C SER A 68 6.72 -4.91 3.05
N ALA A 69 7.74 -5.55 2.47
CA ALA A 69 9.07 -4.96 2.29
C ALA A 69 9.12 -3.82 1.25
N LEU A 70 8.22 -3.81 0.25
CA LEU A 70 8.05 -2.69 -0.68
C LEU A 70 7.20 -1.57 -0.06
N CYS A 71 6.20 -1.91 0.74
CA CYS A 71 5.35 -0.96 1.47
C CYS A 71 5.98 -0.43 2.77
N SER A 72 7.01 -1.09 3.33
CA SER A 72 7.62 -0.73 4.62
C SER A 72 8.45 0.54 4.55
N ASN A 73 8.97 0.94 3.38
CA ASN A 73 9.47 2.29 3.09
C ASN A 73 10.07 2.33 1.68
N PRO A 74 9.47 3.03 0.71
CA PRO A 74 10.24 3.80 -0.25
C PRO A 74 10.29 5.23 0.29
N ARG A 75 11.37 5.61 0.96
CA ARG A 75 11.69 7.04 1.01
C ARG A 75 11.83 7.56 -0.42
#